data_AF-A0A927FND7-F1
#
_entry.id   AF-A0A927FND7-F1
#
_cell.length_a   1.000
_cell.length_b   1.000
_cell.length_c   1.000
_cell.angle_alpha   90.00
_cell.angle_beta   90.00
_cell.angle_gamma   90.00
#
_symmetry.space_group_name_H-M   'P 1'
#
loop_
_entity.id
_entity.type
_entity.pdbx_description
1 polymer ?
#
loop_
_entity_poly.entity_id
_entity_poly.type
_entity_poly.pdbx_seq_one_letter_code
_entity_poly.pdbx_strand_id
1 'polypeptide(L)'
;MSVSPPVLSDGVVTLRCLVLDDAAEMLAGEDDDQVRWLNEGHRSEPTRQRRWIVDNATEWSTGGPRRHLGIVDVASGALAGTVEAHLAIPGLGAGTANISYAVFPRWRGRGYAVRAVRLLRRWLASATDIECAVLRVDPSNGPSLRVARDSACTTAVLGPDRLVTHELPVREAARVILTCGPAGSGKSAHARRLEAAGYERLSFDEEAWRRGWRRHPVPESAADEVQSALRASLVEHVTGGRDVVVDTSFWSRARRDAYRELLAPWRVTPVVHLQVTPSDEVLRRLSARTGAGPHDVLVPEDLARAYLAGFEIPTPDEGPMAVVEPDGGGATSTGLG
;
A
#
# COMPACT_ATOMS: atom_id res chain seq x y z
N MET A 1 19.94 -3.96 14.15
CA MET A 1 19.38 -3.27 15.34
C MET A 1 18.58 -4.30 16.11
N SER A 2 18.70 -4.34 17.44
CA SER A 2 17.88 -5.23 18.28
C SER A 2 16.41 -4.87 18.15
N VAL A 3 15.53 -5.84 17.90
CA VAL A 3 14.08 -5.61 17.80
C VAL A 3 13.40 -6.39 18.90
N SER A 4 12.78 -5.69 19.85
CA SER A 4 11.95 -6.34 20.85
C SER A 4 10.74 -7.00 20.16
N PRO A 5 10.39 -8.25 20.54
CA PRO A 5 9.25 -8.92 19.93
C PRO A 5 7.96 -8.15 20.23
N PRO A 6 7.11 -7.90 19.22
CA PRO A 6 5.86 -7.17 19.41
C PRO A 6 4.83 -8.04 20.14
N VAL A 7 3.86 -7.36 20.76
CA VAL A 7 2.58 -7.97 21.15
C VAL A 7 1.51 -7.35 20.26
N LEU A 8 0.88 -8.18 19.42
CA LEU A 8 -0.08 -7.74 18.40
C LEU A 8 -1.43 -8.39 18.69
N SER A 9 -2.53 -7.65 18.74
CA SER A 9 -3.86 -8.24 18.97
C SER A 9 -4.92 -7.62 18.06
N ASP A 10 -5.94 -8.42 17.74
CA ASP A 10 -7.18 -7.97 17.09
C ASP A 10 -8.42 -8.16 17.98
N GLY A 11 -8.21 -8.42 19.27
CA GLY A 11 -9.26 -8.70 20.25
C GLY A 11 -9.77 -10.15 20.27
N VAL A 12 -9.38 -10.98 19.29
CA VAL A 12 -9.71 -12.42 19.24
C VAL A 12 -8.47 -13.27 19.43
N VAL A 13 -7.37 -12.91 18.76
CA VAL A 13 -6.06 -13.54 18.98
C VAL A 13 -5.01 -12.50 19.35
N THR A 14 -4.02 -12.93 20.12
CA THR A 14 -2.81 -12.17 20.42
C THR A 14 -1.60 -12.92 19.88
N LEU A 15 -0.77 -12.23 19.10
CA LEU A 15 0.57 -12.69 18.74
C LEU A 15 1.57 -12.18 19.76
N ARG A 16 2.35 -13.09 20.35
CA ARG A 16 3.43 -12.74 21.28
C ARG A 16 4.63 -13.66 21.09
N CYS A 17 5.80 -13.25 21.56
CA CYS A 17 6.95 -14.15 21.61
C CYS A 17 6.60 -15.42 22.41
N LEU A 18 7.13 -16.55 21.97
CA LEU A 18 7.00 -17.82 22.67
C LEU A 18 7.89 -17.81 23.91
N VAL A 19 7.41 -18.44 24.99
CA VAL A 19 8.11 -18.62 26.26
C VAL A 19 8.28 -20.12 26.54
N LEU A 20 9.19 -20.49 27.45
CA LEU A 20 9.47 -21.91 27.72
C LEU A 20 8.25 -22.70 28.21
N ASP A 21 7.28 -22.02 28.84
CA ASP A 21 6.03 -22.63 29.30
C ASP A 21 5.10 -23.02 28.15
N ASP A 22 5.28 -22.43 26.97
CA ASP A 22 4.53 -22.79 25.76
C ASP A 22 4.95 -24.18 25.21
N ALA A 23 6.14 -24.70 25.59
CA ALA A 23 6.71 -25.90 24.99
C ALA A 23 5.81 -27.13 25.10
N ALA A 24 5.14 -27.32 26.24
CA ALA A 24 4.26 -28.47 26.46
C ALA A 24 3.04 -28.42 25.54
N GLU A 25 2.44 -27.23 25.38
CA GLU A 25 1.27 -27.02 24.53
C GLU A 25 1.64 -27.12 23.04
N MET A 26 2.84 -26.67 22.65
CA MET A 26 3.35 -26.86 21.29
C MET A 26 3.52 -28.33 20.92
N LEU A 27 4.10 -29.14 21.81
CA LEU A 27 4.27 -30.58 21.60
C LEU A 27 2.92 -31.31 21.56
N ALA A 28 2.00 -30.96 22.46
CA ALA A 28 0.67 -31.55 22.49
C ALA A 28 -0.19 -31.16 21.28
N GLY A 29 0.04 -29.98 20.70
CA GLY A 29 -0.66 -29.47 19.54
C GLY A 29 -0.17 -29.99 18.19
N GLU A 30 0.93 -30.73 18.16
CA GLU A 30 1.54 -31.26 16.93
C GLU A 30 0.76 -32.46 16.36
N ASP A 31 0.40 -32.39 15.08
CA ASP A 31 -0.31 -33.46 14.38
C ASP A 31 0.35 -33.83 13.05
N ASP A 32 -0.19 -34.85 12.38
CA ASP A 32 0.38 -35.38 11.13
C ASP A 32 0.40 -34.33 10.01
N ASP A 33 -0.55 -33.39 9.99
CA ASP A 33 -0.56 -32.28 9.04
C ASP A 33 0.66 -31.37 9.28
N GLN A 34 0.93 -30.97 10.51
CA GLN A 34 2.10 -30.12 10.81
C GLN A 34 3.41 -30.82 10.46
N VAL A 35 3.52 -32.11 10.81
CA VAL A 35 4.68 -32.93 10.50
C VAL A 35 4.90 -33.00 8.99
N ARG A 36 3.83 -33.25 8.23
CA ARG A 36 3.87 -33.34 6.77
C ARG A 36 4.24 -32.03 6.10
N TRP A 37 3.65 -30.92 6.53
CA TRP A 37 3.71 -29.65 5.80
C TRP A 37 4.82 -28.70 6.26
N LEU A 38 5.27 -28.79 7.51
CA LEU A 38 6.17 -27.79 8.11
C LEU A 38 7.47 -28.39 8.64
N ASN A 39 7.49 -29.67 9.01
CA ASN A 39 8.65 -30.29 9.68
C ASN A 39 9.36 -31.35 8.83
N GLU A 40 9.15 -31.34 7.51
CA GLU A 40 9.78 -32.30 6.58
C GLU A 40 9.57 -33.77 7.01
N GLY A 41 8.43 -34.10 7.60
CA GLY A 41 8.11 -35.45 8.07
C GLY A 41 8.62 -35.81 9.47
N HIS A 42 9.23 -34.87 10.20
CA HIS A 42 9.80 -35.15 11.53
C HIS A 42 8.91 -34.63 12.67
N ARG A 43 8.72 -35.48 13.69
CA ARG A 43 8.06 -35.11 14.95
C ARG A 43 8.99 -34.27 15.83
N SER A 44 8.40 -33.38 16.60
CA SER A 44 9.15 -32.49 17.50
C SER A 44 9.57 -33.22 18.78
N GLU A 45 10.84 -33.07 19.15
CA GLU A 45 11.40 -33.65 20.38
C GLU A 45 11.42 -32.62 21.52
N PRO A 46 11.07 -32.97 22.77
CA PRO A 46 10.91 -32.00 23.87
C PRO A 46 12.14 -31.13 24.12
N THR A 47 13.33 -31.72 24.16
CA THR A 47 14.59 -30.97 24.37
C THR A 47 14.87 -30.01 23.22
N ARG A 48 14.60 -30.44 21.98
CA ARG A 48 14.79 -29.61 20.78
C ARG A 48 13.78 -28.47 20.75
N GLN A 49 12.53 -28.73 21.13
CA GLN A 49 11.47 -27.72 21.22
C GLN A 49 11.83 -26.61 22.20
N ARG A 50 12.28 -26.97 23.41
CA ARG A 50 12.69 -26.00 24.44
C ARG A 50 13.89 -25.16 23.97
N ARG A 51 14.89 -25.79 23.35
CA ARG A 51 16.04 -25.09 22.78
C ARG A 51 15.60 -24.12 21.68
N TRP A 52 14.74 -24.56 20.78
CA TRP A 52 14.23 -23.73 19.69
C TRP A 52 13.47 -22.48 20.20
N ILE A 53 12.74 -22.57 21.31
CA ILE A 53 12.09 -21.39 21.93
C ILE A 53 13.13 -20.37 22.41
N VAL A 54 14.24 -20.83 23.01
CA VAL A 54 15.34 -19.95 23.43
C VAL A 54 16.05 -19.33 22.23
N ASP A 55 16.28 -20.12 21.18
CA ASP A 55 16.88 -19.65 19.93
C ASP A 55 15.97 -18.60 19.25
N ASN A 56 14.64 -18.78 19.29
CA ASN A 56 13.68 -17.79 18.79
C ASN A 56 13.77 -16.45 19.53
N ALA A 57 13.90 -16.45 20.86
CA ALA A 57 14.11 -15.21 21.61
C ALA A 57 15.43 -14.51 21.22
N THR A 58 16.44 -15.30 20.88
CA THR A 58 17.75 -14.81 20.42
C THR A 58 17.66 -14.22 19.00
N GLU A 59 16.92 -14.84 18.09
CA GLU A 59 16.62 -14.30 16.75
C GLU A 59 15.99 -12.90 16.82
N TRP A 60 15.05 -12.69 17.73
CA TRP A 60 14.46 -11.37 17.96
C TRP A 60 15.49 -10.36 18.51
N SER A 61 16.18 -10.72 19.60
CA SER A 61 17.08 -9.79 20.30
C SER A 61 18.30 -9.39 19.46
N THR A 62 18.78 -10.28 18.60
CA THR A 62 19.91 -10.04 17.68
C THR A 62 19.48 -9.44 16.34
N GLY A 63 18.18 -9.42 16.05
CA GLY A 63 17.66 -8.97 14.76
C GLY A 63 17.92 -9.94 13.62
N GLY A 64 17.99 -11.25 13.89
CA GLY A 64 18.17 -12.32 12.89
C GLY A 64 17.02 -12.39 11.86
N PRO A 65 16.99 -13.32 10.91
CA PRO A 65 15.97 -13.31 9.85
C PRO A 65 14.62 -13.92 10.25
N ARG A 66 14.51 -14.60 11.41
CA ARG A 66 13.27 -15.28 11.82
C ARG A 66 12.48 -14.48 12.85
N ARG A 67 11.17 -14.36 12.63
CA ARG A 67 10.24 -13.58 13.46
C ARG A 67 9.05 -14.46 13.86
N HIS A 68 9.31 -15.40 14.76
CA HIS A 68 8.31 -16.38 15.19
C HIS A 68 7.54 -15.87 16.41
N LEU A 69 6.22 -16.04 16.38
CA LEU A 69 5.28 -15.66 17.43
C LEU A 69 4.29 -16.79 17.69
N GLY A 70 3.86 -16.93 18.94
CA GLY A 70 2.73 -17.77 19.32
C GLY A 70 1.41 -17.08 19.03
N ILE A 71 0.43 -17.82 18.53
CA ILE A 71 -0.95 -17.38 18.37
C ILE A 71 -1.69 -17.77 19.66
N VAL A 72 -2.13 -16.79 20.43
CA VAL A 72 -2.83 -17.00 21.70
C VAL A 72 -4.28 -16.61 21.54
N ASP A 73 -5.18 -17.49 21.97
CA ASP A 73 -6.61 -17.18 22.06
C ASP A 73 -6.87 -16.17 23.19
N VAL A 74 -7.50 -15.03 22.87
CA VAL A 74 -7.74 -13.98 23.87
C VAL A 74 -8.72 -14.43 24.95
N ALA A 75 -9.73 -15.23 24.59
CA ALA A 75 -10.79 -15.61 25.52
C ALA A 75 -10.30 -16.57 26.62
N SER A 76 -9.44 -17.51 26.28
CA SER A 76 -8.91 -18.53 27.20
C SER A 76 -7.49 -18.27 27.68
N GLY A 77 -6.73 -17.41 27.00
CA GLY A 77 -5.29 -17.23 27.22
C GLY A 77 -4.43 -18.40 26.74
N ALA A 78 -5.02 -19.41 26.12
CA ALA A 78 -4.31 -20.61 25.68
C ALA A 78 -3.56 -20.40 24.36
N LEU A 79 -2.41 -21.07 24.22
CA LEU A 79 -1.70 -21.13 22.95
C LEU A 79 -2.51 -21.96 21.95
N ALA A 80 -2.79 -21.36 20.80
CA ALA A 80 -3.60 -21.92 19.74
C ALA A 80 -2.81 -22.35 18.51
N GLY A 81 -1.54 -21.93 18.42
CA GLY A 81 -0.67 -22.23 17.30
C GLY A 81 0.51 -21.27 17.23
N THR A 82 1.13 -21.18 16.07
CA THR A 82 2.24 -20.28 15.81
C THR A 82 2.16 -19.64 14.42
N VAL A 83 2.89 -18.53 14.26
CA VAL A 83 3.07 -17.82 12.99
C VAL A 83 4.50 -17.27 12.92
N GLU A 84 5.09 -17.26 11.74
CA GLU A 84 6.44 -16.77 11.49
C GLU A 84 6.47 -15.87 10.26
N ALA A 85 7.28 -14.81 10.31
CA ALA A 85 7.87 -14.22 9.10
C ALA A 85 9.36 -14.58 9.02
N HIS A 86 9.78 -15.16 7.90
CA HIS A 86 11.19 -15.38 7.58
C HIS A 86 11.61 -14.37 6.51
N LEU A 87 12.47 -13.42 6.91
CA LEU A 87 12.85 -12.24 6.12
C LEU A 87 13.94 -12.50 5.07
N ALA A 88 14.55 -13.69 5.06
CA ALA A 88 15.70 -14.01 4.22
C ALA A 88 15.70 -15.49 3.78
N ILE A 89 14.59 -15.98 3.22
CA ILE A 89 14.56 -17.32 2.62
C ILE A 89 15.36 -17.31 1.31
N PRO A 90 16.33 -18.24 1.14
CA PRO A 90 17.00 -18.43 -0.14
C PRO A 90 16.02 -18.68 -1.28
N GLY A 91 16.18 -17.96 -2.38
CA GLY A 91 15.32 -18.07 -3.57
C GLY A 91 14.13 -17.11 -3.61
N LEU A 92 13.87 -16.36 -2.53
CA LEU A 92 12.98 -15.19 -2.58
C LEU A 92 13.78 -13.91 -2.85
N GLY A 93 13.19 -12.97 -3.57
CA GLY A 93 13.81 -11.68 -3.87
C GLY A 93 14.02 -10.83 -2.61
N ALA A 94 14.92 -9.85 -2.68
CA ALA A 94 15.07 -8.84 -1.64
C ALA A 94 13.72 -8.14 -1.37
N GLY A 95 13.47 -7.73 -0.12
CA GLY A 95 12.20 -7.11 0.27
C GLY A 95 11.02 -8.09 0.36
N THR A 96 11.25 -9.40 0.27
CA THR A 96 10.20 -10.43 0.39
C THR A 96 10.33 -11.24 1.68
N ALA A 97 9.25 -11.38 2.44
CA ALA A 97 9.19 -12.26 3.62
C ALA A 97 8.31 -13.48 3.36
N ASN A 98 8.73 -14.66 3.77
CA ASN A 98 7.86 -15.84 3.78
C ASN A 98 7.07 -15.90 5.09
N ILE A 99 5.75 -16.01 5.01
CA ILE A 99 4.89 -16.27 6.16
C ILE A 99 4.52 -17.75 6.21
N SER A 100 4.82 -18.39 7.34
CA SER A 100 4.35 -19.73 7.68
C SER A 100 3.56 -19.69 9.00
N TYR A 101 2.68 -20.67 9.20
CA TYR A 101 1.88 -20.77 10.41
C TYR A 101 1.45 -22.22 10.66
N ALA A 102 1.13 -22.50 11.91
CA ALA A 102 0.52 -23.74 12.34
C ALA A 102 -0.61 -23.42 13.32
N VAL A 103 -1.81 -23.97 13.13
CA VAL A 103 -2.90 -23.89 14.12
C VAL A 103 -3.15 -25.30 14.65
N PHE A 104 -3.12 -25.45 15.98
CA PHE A 104 -3.30 -26.76 16.61
C PHE A 104 -4.73 -27.29 16.36
N PRO A 105 -4.92 -28.62 16.25
CA PRO A 105 -6.17 -29.23 15.80
C PRO A 105 -7.43 -28.68 16.48
N ARG A 106 -7.43 -28.53 17.81
CA ARG A 106 -8.58 -28.05 18.59
C ARG A 106 -9.02 -26.60 18.31
N TRP A 107 -8.17 -25.82 17.64
CA TRP A 107 -8.39 -24.41 17.32
C TRP A 107 -8.68 -24.15 15.83
N ARG A 108 -8.58 -25.19 14.98
CA ARG A 108 -8.85 -25.06 13.54
C ARG A 108 -10.32 -24.69 13.29
N GLY A 109 -10.57 -24.06 12.14
CA GLY A 109 -11.91 -23.61 11.74
C GLY A 109 -12.38 -22.29 12.36
N ARG A 110 -11.59 -21.64 13.22
CA ARG A 110 -11.95 -20.37 13.89
C ARG A 110 -11.38 -19.10 13.22
N GLY A 111 -10.72 -19.27 12.07
CA GLY A 111 -10.09 -18.16 11.34
C GLY A 111 -8.77 -17.62 11.94
N TYR A 112 -8.17 -18.31 12.92
CA TYR A 112 -6.99 -17.81 13.64
C TYR A 112 -5.76 -17.64 12.75
N ALA A 113 -5.56 -18.53 11.78
CA ALA A 113 -4.47 -18.40 10.81
C ALA A 113 -4.57 -17.09 10.00
N VAL A 114 -5.76 -16.77 9.47
CA VAL A 114 -6.00 -15.53 8.71
C VAL A 114 -5.76 -14.30 9.58
N ARG A 115 -6.23 -14.31 10.83
CA ARG A 115 -6.00 -13.21 11.79
C ARG A 115 -4.52 -13.02 12.09
N ALA A 116 -3.80 -14.12 12.32
CA ALA A 116 -2.37 -14.11 12.57
C ALA A 116 -1.58 -13.56 11.37
N VAL A 117 -1.89 -13.99 10.15
CA VAL A 117 -1.27 -13.47 8.91
C VAL A 117 -1.52 -11.96 8.78
N ARG A 118 -2.75 -11.49 9.03
CA ARG A 118 -3.09 -10.05 8.96
C ARG A 118 -2.36 -9.22 10.03
N LEU A 119 -2.27 -9.72 11.26
CA LEU A 119 -1.52 -9.06 12.34
C LEU A 119 -0.02 -8.97 11.99
N LEU A 120 0.56 -10.06 11.50
CA LEU A 120 1.97 -10.10 11.11
C LEU A 120 2.25 -9.21 9.90
N ARG A 121 1.35 -9.18 8.90
CA ARG A 121 1.41 -8.22 7.78
C ARG A 121 1.48 -6.77 8.27
N ARG A 122 0.63 -6.38 9.22
CA ARG A 122 0.66 -5.03 9.80
C ARG A 122 1.99 -4.71 10.45
N TRP A 123 2.55 -5.66 11.20
CA TRP A 123 3.86 -5.48 11.83
C TRP A 123 5.00 -5.34 10.80
N LEU A 124 5.02 -6.18 9.76
CA LEU A 124 5.97 -6.04 8.65
C LEU A 124 5.88 -4.64 8.02
N ALA A 125 4.67 -4.14 7.79
CA ALA A 125 4.47 -2.81 7.21
C ALA A 125 5.03 -1.67 8.09
N SER A 126 4.93 -1.80 9.41
CA SER A 126 5.34 -0.75 10.35
C SER A 126 6.79 -0.85 10.82
N ALA A 127 7.39 -2.04 10.79
CA ALA A 127 8.64 -2.31 11.50
C ALA A 127 9.77 -2.86 10.61
N THR A 128 9.50 -3.12 9.32
CA THR A 128 10.51 -3.62 8.38
C THR A 128 10.43 -2.92 7.02
N ASP A 129 11.45 -3.16 6.21
CA ASP A 129 11.55 -2.75 4.80
C ASP A 129 10.91 -3.76 3.83
N ILE A 130 10.20 -4.77 4.35
CA ILE A 130 9.54 -5.77 3.52
C ILE A 130 8.39 -5.12 2.75
N GLU A 131 8.37 -5.36 1.44
CA GLU A 131 7.36 -4.85 0.51
C GLU A 131 6.28 -5.90 0.22
N CYS A 132 6.70 -7.17 0.15
CA CYS A 132 5.83 -8.30 -0.16
C CYS A 132 6.02 -9.43 0.85
N ALA A 133 4.92 -9.98 1.35
CA ALA A 133 4.91 -11.24 2.07
C ALA A 133 4.43 -12.34 1.12
N VAL A 134 4.90 -13.57 1.30
CA VAL A 134 4.44 -14.71 0.52
C VAL A 134 3.99 -15.84 1.42
N LEU A 135 2.91 -16.52 1.03
CA LEU A 135 2.51 -17.80 1.60
C LEU A 135 2.79 -18.88 0.56
N ARG A 136 3.72 -19.79 0.86
CA ARG A 136 4.06 -20.92 -0.02
C ARG A 136 3.29 -22.15 0.45
N VAL A 137 2.37 -22.63 -0.37
CA VAL A 137 1.39 -23.65 0.02
C VAL A 137 1.41 -24.81 -0.98
N ASP A 138 1.47 -26.04 -0.48
CA ASP A 138 1.32 -27.22 -1.32
C ASP A 138 -0.08 -27.24 -1.98
N PRO A 139 -0.20 -27.51 -3.30
CA PRO A 139 -1.49 -27.52 -3.98
C PRO A 139 -2.55 -28.46 -3.38
N SER A 140 -2.13 -29.50 -2.65
CA SER A 140 -3.02 -30.44 -1.97
C SER A 140 -3.43 -29.99 -0.56
N ASN A 141 -2.82 -28.93 -0.01
CA ASN A 141 -3.17 -28.36 1.28
C ASN A 141 -4.34 -27.36 1.15
N GLY A 142 -5.54 -27.91 0.90
CA GLY A 142 -6.79 -27.15 0.76
C GLY A 142 -7.08 -26.16 1.91
N PRO A 143 -6.88 -26.51 3.19
CA PRO A 143 -7.01 -25.56 4.30
C PRO A 143 -6.12 -24.33 4.19
N SER A 144 -4.82 -24.51 3.90
CA SER A 144 -3.89 -23.38 3.79
C SER A 144 -4.11 -22.54 2.53
N LEU A 145 -4.59 -23.14 1.44
CA LEU A 145 -5.03 -22.39 0.25
C LEU A 145 -6.20 -21.45 0.56
N ARG A 146 -7.15 -21.88 1.40
CA ARG A 146 -8.24 -20.99 1.88
C ARG A 146 -7.71 -19.85 2.72
N VAL A 147 -6.72 -20.09 3.58
CA VAL A 147 -6.09 -19.02 4.37
C VAL A 147 -5.40 -18.00 3.47
N ALA A 148 -4.68 -18.44 2.43
CA ALA A 148 -4.04 -17.51 1.48
C ALA A 148 -5.09 -16.61 0.80
N ARG A 149 -6.17 -17.21 0.27
CA ARG A 149 -7.29 -16.46 -0.31
C ARG A 149 -7.90 -15.47 0.69
N ASP A 150 -8.22 -15.94 1.90
CA ASP A 150 -8.93 -15.14 2.91
C ASP A 150 -8.01 -14.08 3.57
N SER A 151 -6.69 -14.19 3.37
CA SER A 151 -5.69 -13.21 3.80
C SER A 151 -5.44 -12.10 2.78
N ALA A 152 -6.22 -12.05 1.68
CA ALA A 152 -6.09 -11.08 0.59
C ALA A 152 -4.80 -11.21 -0.23
N CYS A 153 -4.31 -12.43 -0.43
CA CYS A 153 -3.24 -12.68 -1.40
C CYS A 153 -3.74 -12.47 -2.85
N THR A 154 -2.90 -11.88 -3.71
CA THR A 154 -3.31 -11.39 -5.05
C THR A 154 -2.79 -12.21 -6.22
N THR A 155 -1.67 -12.91 -6.06
CA THR A 155 -1.01 -13.67 -7.14
C THR A 155 -0.77 -15.09 -6.68
N ALA A 156 -0.99 -16.10 -7.54
CA ALA A 156 -0.66 -17.49 -7.27
C ALA A 156 0.23 -18.03 -8.40
N VAL A 157 1.50 -18.29 -8.11
CA VAL A 157 2.46 -18.83 -9.09
C VAL A 157 3.01 -20.15 -8.59
N LEU A 158 3.03 -21.17 -9.44
CA LEU A 158 3.66 -22.45 -9.11
C LEU A 158 5.19 -22.29 -9.14
N GLY A 159 5.85 -22.46 -8.00
CA GLY A 159 7.29 -22.43 -7.87
C GLY A 159 7.97 -23.71 -8.36
N PRO A 160 9.31 -23.68 -8.55
CA PRO A 160 10.08 -24.86 -8.98
C PRO A 160 10.07 -25.99 -7.93
N ASP A 161 9.77 -25.66 -6.68
CA ASP A 161 9.55 -26.55 -5.54
C ASP A 161 8.16 -27.21 -5.51
N ARG A 162 7.32 -26.94 -6.53
CA ARG A 162 5.93 -27.37 -6.65
C ARG A 162 4.98 -26.78 -5.60
N LEU A 163 5.41 -25.77 -4.85
CA LEU A 163 4.53 -24.99 -3.97
C LEU A 163 3.88 -23.86 -4.76
N VAL A 164 2.62 -23.56 -4.45
CA VAL A 164 1.95 -22.36 -4.95
C VAL A 164 2.37 -21.20 -4.06
N THR A 165 3.04 -20.21 -4.66
CA THR A 165 3.43 -18.97 -4.00
C THR A 165 2.29 -17.98 -4.11
N HIS A 166 1.71 -17.62 -2.97
CA HIS A 166 0.66 -16.62 -2.85
C HIS A 166 1.25 -15.28 -2.38
N GLU A 167 1.24 -14.27 -3.24
CA GLU A 167 1.76 -12.93 -2.90
C GLU A 167 0.76 -12.14 -2.05
N LEU A 168 1.25 -11.52 -0.98
CA LEU A 168 0.53 -10.65 -0.06
C LEU A 168 1.29 -9.32 0.05
N PRO A 169 0.86 -8.27 -0.67
CA PRO A 169 1.45 -6.94 -0.54
C PRO A 169 1.40 -6.47 0.93
N VAL A 170 2.55 -6.16 1.51
CA VAL A 170 2.65 -5.80 2.94
C VAL A 170 1.98 -4.45 3.18
N ARG A 171 2.20 -3.50 2.28
CA ARG A 171 1.54 -2.20 2.26
C ARG A 171 0.45 -2.21 1.19
N GLU A 172 -0.61 -1.44 1.41
CA GLU A 172 -1.55 -1.16 0.32
C GLU A 172 -0.83 -0.30 -0.72
N ALA A 173 -1.14 -0.52 -2.00
CA ALA A 173 -0.61 0.32 -3.05
C ALA A 173 -1.13 1.75 -2.83
N ALA A 174 -0.23 2.73 -2.89
CA ALA A 174 -0.60 4.12 -2.82
C ALA A 174 -1.65 4.44 -3.89
N ARG A 175 -2.71 5.14 -3.50
CA ARG A 175 -3.70 5.68 -4.43
C ARG A 175 -3.19 7.01 -4.94
N VAL A 176 -3.08 7.14 -6.26
CA VAL A 176 -2.67 8.40 -6.90
C VAL A 176 -3.84 8.99 -7.66
N ILE A 177 -4.15 10.25 -7.34
CA ILE A 177 -5.19 11.04 -8.03
C ILE A 177 -4.51 12.14 -8.84
N LEU A 178 -4.87 12.25 -10.12
CA LEU A 178 -4.45 13.33 -11.00
C LEU A 178 -5.62 14.30 -11.19
N THR A 179 -5.56 15.51 -10.62
CA THR A 179 -6.64 16.48 -10.82
C THR A 179 -6.59 17.04 -12.25
N CYS A 180 -7.62 16.90 -13.06
CA CYS A 180 -7.59 17.31 -14.46
C CYS A 180 -8.60 18.43 -14.70
N GLY A 181 -8.19 19.51 -15.35
CA GLY A 181 -9.08 20.64 -15.67
C GLY A 181 -8.34 21.95 -15.91
N PRO A 182 -8.97 22.93 -16.57
CA PRO A 182 -8.36 24.23 -16.85
C PRO A 182 -8.12 25.06 -15.58
N ALA A 183 -7.21 26.03 -15.61
CA ALA A 183 -7.03 26.98 -14.51
C ALA A 183 -8.39 27.64 -14.16
N GLY A 184 -8.73 27.77 -12.88
CA GLY A 184 -10.04 28.32 -12.47
C GLY A 184 -11.18 27.29 -12.36
N SER A 185 -11.01 26.04 -12.80
CA SER A 185 -12.08 25.02 -12.71
C SER A 185 -12.37 24.53 -11.28
N GLY A 186 -11.46 24.75 -10.32
CA GLY A 186 -11.64 24.33 -8.92
C GLY A 186 -10.78 23.12 -8.51
N LYS A 187 -9.87 22.65 -9.37
CA LYS A 187 -8.91 21.56 -9.03
C LYS A 187 -8.24 21.72 -7.67
N SER A 188 -7.62 22.88 -7.39
CA SER A 188 -6.91 23.09 -6.11
C SER A 188 -7.85 23.03 -4.91
N ALA A 189 -9.13 23.41 -5.06
CA ALA A 189 -10.12 23.24 -4.00
C ALA A 189 -10.43 21.75 -3.77
N HIS A 190 -10.57 20.97 -4.84
CA HIS A 190 -10.74 19.52 -4.75
C HIS A 190 -9.51 18.81 -4.17
N ALA A 191 -8.30 19.19 -4.61
CA ALA A 191 -7.04 18.65 -4.10
C ALA A 191 -6.87 18.90 -2.59
N ARG A 192 -7.27 20.08 -2.09
CA ARG A 192 -7.28 20.38 -0.65
C ARG A 192 -8.30 19.56 0.13
N ARG A 193 -9.45 19.23 -0.46
CA ARG A 193 -10.40 18.30 0.18
C ARG A 193 -9.81 16.90 0.32
N LEU A 194 -9.06 16.45 -0.68
CA LEU A 194 -8.32 15.17 -0.63
C LEU A 194 -7.18 15.24 0.39
N GLU A 195 -6.45 16.35 0.47
CA GLU A 195 -5.43 16.60 1.49
C GLU A 195 -6.02 16.49 2.91
N ALA A 196 -7.16 17.13 3.16
CA ALA A 196 -7.89 17.01 4.41
C ALA A 196 -8.40 15.59 4.70
N ALA A 197 -8.54 14.75 3.67
CA ALA A 197 -8.90 13.34 3.78
C ALA A 197 -7.68 12.39 3.93
N GLY A 198 -6.46 12.95 4.05
CA GLY A 198 -5.23 12.21 4.32
C GLY A 198 -4.32 11.96 3.11
N TYR A 199 -4.60 12.57 1.95
CA TYR A 199 -3.71 12.51 0.79
C TYR A 199 -2.55 13.50 0.95
N GLU A 200 -1.37 13.12 0.50
CA GLU A 200 -0.25 14.05 0.30
C GLU A 200 -0.51 14.87 -0.97
N ARG A 201 -0.49 16.21 -0.88
CA ARG A 201 -0.79 17.08 -2.01
C ARG A 201 0.47 17.63 -2.65
N LEU A 202 0.65 17.32 -3.93
CA LEU A 202 1.76 17.79 -4.76
C LEU A 202 1.24 18.82 -5.77
N SER A 203 1.48 20.11 -5.52
CA SER A 203 0.94 21.22 -6.35
C SER A 203 2.03 21.91 -7.17
N PHE A 204 1.78 22.04 -8.48
CA PHE A 204 2.66 22.79 -9.38
C PHE A 204 2.74 24.25 -9.00
N ASP A 205 1.60 24.90 -8.76
CA ASP A 205 1.57 26.33 -8.48
C ASP A 205 2.23 26.65 -7.13
N GLU A 206 2.09 25.79 -6.10
CA GLU A 206 2.79 26.00 -4.82
C GLU A 206 4.30 25.80 -4.93
N GLU A 207 4.75 24.79 -5.67
CA GLU A 207 6.19 24.57 -5.88
C GLU A 207 6.81 25.69 -6.73
N ALA A 208 6.14 26.12 -7.80
CA ALA A 208 6.53 27.28 -8.57
C ALA A 208 6.59 28.55 -7.70
N TRP A 209 5.59 28.73 -6.81
CA TRP A 209 5.56 29.84 -5.88
C TRP A 209 6.70 29.79 -4.85
N ARG A 210 7.00 28.61 -4.27
CA ARG A 210 8.16 28.43 -3.37
C ARG A 210 9.47 28.84 -4.07
N ARG A 211 9.58 28.59 -5.37
CA ARG A 211 10.74 28.94 -6.20
C ARG A 211 10.76 30.40 -6.71
N GLY A 212 9.79 31.23 -6.30
CA GLY A 212 9.78 32.65 -6.65
C GLY A 212 8.97 33.02 -7.90
N TRP A 213 8.34 32.05 -8.58
CA TRP A 213 7.49 32.31 -9.74
C TRP A 213 6.10 32.79 -9.30
N ARG A 214 5.66 33.95 -9.79
CA ARG A 214 4.42 34.63 -9.34
C ARG A 214 3.41 34.90 -10.46
N ARG A 215 3.75 34.59 -11.72
CA ARG A 215 2.94 34.87 -12.90
C ARG A 215 3.04 33.71 -13.88
N HIS A 216 1.96 33.51 -14.65
CA HIS A 216 1.94 32.55 -15.76
C HIS A 216 2.18 33.26 -17.11
N PRO A 217 2.84 32.59 -18.07
CA PRO A 217 3.43 31.26 -17.94
C PRO A 217 4.75 31.29 -17.15
N VAL A 218 4.99 30.25 -16.36
CA VAL A 218 6.33 29.97 -15.80
C VAL A 218 7.27 29.67 -16.97
N PRO A 219 8.50 30.22 -17.02
CA PRO A 219 9.46 29.89 -18.08
C PRO A 219 9.69 28.38 -18.18
N GLU A 220 9.87 27.89 -19.40
CA GLU A 220 9.90 26.44 -19.69
C GLU A 220 10.92 25.67 -18.85
N SER A 221 12.16 26.18 -18.75
CA SER A 221 13.20 25.57 -17.91
C SER A 221 12.80 25.46 -16.44
N ALA A 222 12.17 26.51 -15.89
CA ALA A 222 11.66 26.51 -14.52
C ALA A 222 10.45 25.58 -14.35
N ALA A 223 9.57 25.51 -15.34
CA ALA A 223 8.45 24.57 -15.34
C ALA A 223 8.94 23.12 -15.33
N ASP A 224 9.99 22.79 -16.08
CA ASP A 224 10.61 21.47 -16.11
C ASP A 224 11.26 21.09 -14.78
N GLU A 225 11.93 22.03 -14.13
CA GLU A 225 12.46 21.81 -12.79
C GLU A 225 11.36 21.55 -11.75
N VAL A 226 10.27 22.33 -11.78
CA VAL A 226 9.11 22.13 -10.90
C VAL A 226 8.50 20.75 -11.15
N GLN A 227 8.26 20.39 -12.42
CA GLN A 227 7.71 19.07 -12.76
C GLN A 227 8.62 17.93 -12.32
N SER A 228 9.94 18.10 -12.45
CA SER A 228 10.91 17.10 -12.01
C SER A 228 10.89 16.91 -10.50
N ALA A 229 10.77 18.00 -9.74
CA ALA A 229 10.63 17.93 -8.28
C ALA A 229 9.31 17.27 -7.84
N LEU A 230 8.19 17.57 -8.51
CA LEU A 230 6.91 16.90 -8.22
C LEU A 230 6.98 15.41 -8.51
N ARG A 231 7.58 15.00 -9.65
CA ARG A 231 7.75 13.58 -9.98
C ARG A 231 8.63 12.85 -8.96
N ALA A 232 9.73 13.47 -8.54
CA ALA A 232 10.60 12.89 -7.51
C ALA A 232 9.84 12.72 -6.18
N SER A 233 9.09 13.73 -5.75
CA SER A 233 8.27 13.66 -4.53
C SER A 233 7.17 12.59 -4.65
N LEU A 234 6.49 12.52 -5.80
CA LEU A 234 5.48 11.50 -6.06
C LEU A 234 6.04 10.08 -5.88
N VAL A 235 7.21 9.81 -6.47
CA VAL A 235 7.89 8.51 -6.33
C VAL A 235 8.23 8.21 -4.86
N GLU A 236 8.71 9.19 -4.11
CA GLU A 236 8.99 9.03 -2.68
C GLU A 236 7.73 8.69 -1.87
N HIS A 237 6.64 9.42 -2.09
CA HIS A 237 5.37 9.17 -1.40
C HIS A 237 4.78 7.81 -1.75
N VAL A 238 4.75 7.45 -3.03
CA VAL A 238 4.23 6.16 -3.52
C VAL A 238 5.07 5.00 -3.01
N THR A 239 6.39 5.13 -2.98
CA THR A 239 7.30 4.12 -2.40
C THR A 239 7.02 3.93 -0.90
N GLY A 240 6.69 5.01 -0.20
CA GLY A 240 6.26 4.96 1.20
C GLY A 240 4.82 4.44 1.42
N GLY A 241 4.08 4.11 0.36
CA GLY A 241 2.67 3.69 0.47
C GLY A 241 1.72 4.81 0.87
N ARG A 242 2.09 6.08 0.67
CA ARG A 242 1.24 7.24 0.97
C ARG A 242 0.37 7.57 -0.22
N ASP A 243 -0.92 7.78 0.01
CA ASP A 243 -1.85 8.26 -1.01
C ASP A 243 -1.48 9.68 -1.44
N VAL A 244 -1.53 9.96 -2.74
CA VAL A 244 -1.06 11.24 -3.31
C VAL A 244 -2.12 11.84 -4.22
N VAL A 245 -2.37 13.14 -4.08
CA VAL A 245 -3.08 13.94 -5.07
C VAL A 245 -2.10 14.89 -5.75
N VAL A 246 -1.99 14.78 -7.06
CA VAL A 246 -1.16 15.66 -7.87
C VAL A 246 -2.04 16.78 -8.41
N ASP A 247 -1.90 17.97 -7.81
CA ASP A 247 -2.59 19.20 -8.19
C ASP A 247 -1.79 19.91 -9.29
N THR A 248 -1.83 19.31 -10.48
CA THR A 248 -1.41 19.95 -11.74
C THR A 248 -2.62 20.03 -12.67
N SER A 249 -2.57 20.80 -13.76
CA SER A 249 -3.73 20.89 -14.68
C SER A 249 -4.00 19.64 -15.51
N PHE A 250 -3.03 18.73 -15.67
CA PHE A 250 -3.11 17.51 -16.50
C PHE A 250 -3.87 17.70 -17.83
N TRP A 251 -3.54 18.80 -18.52
CA TRP A 251 -4.33 19.33 -19.63
C TRP A 251 -4.17 18.57 -20.95
N SER A 252 -3.12 17.74 -21.09
CA SER A 252 -2.87 16.91 -22.27
C SER A 252 -2.75 15.43 -21.93
N ARG A 253 -3.13 14.57 -22.88
CA ARG A 253 -2.97 13.11 -22.82
C ARG A 253 -1.52 12.73 -22.56
N ALA A 254 -0.58 13.35 -23.28
CA ALA A 254 0.85 13.08 -23.10
C ALA A 254 1.33 13.28 -21.65
N ARG A 255 0.81 14.29 -20.94
CA ARG A 255 1.15 14.51 -19.52
C ARG A 255 0.56 13.44 -18.60
N ARG A 256 -0.65 12.95 -18.92
CA ARG A 256 -1.30 11.86 -18.17
C ARG A 256 -0.59 10.53 -18.42
N ASP A 257 -0.22 10.24 -19.66
CA ASP A 257 0.59 9.08 -20.05
C ASP A 257 1.93 9.07 -19.32
N ALA A 258 2.65 10.20 -19.27
CA ALA A 258 3.92 10.28 -18.55
C ALA A 258 3.81 9.91 -17.06
N TYR A 259 2.69 10.26 -16.39
CA TYR A 259 2.47 9.88 -15.00
C TYR A 259 2.02 8.42 -14.85
N ARG A 260 1.27 7.86 -15.81
CA ARG A 260 0.96 6.42 -15.86
C ARG A 260 2.24 5.59 -16.00
N GLU A 261 3.11 5.97 -16.93
CA GLU A 261 4.40 5.32 -17.16
C GLU A 261 5.32 5.42 -15.94
N LEU A 262 5.38 6.62 -15.32
CA LEU A 262 6.14 6.84 -14.09
C LEU A 262 5.72 5.91 -12.95
N LEU A 263 4.42 5.60 -12.82
CA LEU A 263 3.86 4.82 -11.71
C LEU A 263 3.79 3.31 -11.98
N ALA A 264 4.00 2.88 -13.22
CA ALA A 264 3.94 1.48 -13.64
C ALA A 264 4.84 0.53 -12.81
N PRO A 265 6.08 0.89 -12.40
CA PRO A 265 6.92 0.01 -11.57
C PRO A 265 6.31 -0.35 -10.21
N TRP A 266 5.46 0.53 -9.66
CA TRP A 266 4.76 0.30 -8.38
C TRP A 266 3.40 -0.37 -8.56
N ARG A 267 3.02 -0.75 -9.79
CA ARG A 267 1.69 -1.28 -10.14
C ARG A 267 0.56 -0.35 -9.69
N VAL A 268 0.83 0.96 -9.63
CA VAL A 268 -0.16 1.99 -9.29
C VAL A 268 -0.76 2.53 -10.58
N THR A 269 -2.07 2.36 -10.74
CA THR A 269 -2.83 3.00 -11.81
C THR A 269 -3.44 4.30 -11.27
N PRO A 270 -2.98 5.48 -11.71
CA PRO A 270 -3.55 6.74 -11.24
C PRO A 270 -4.98 6.92 -11.73
N VAL A 271 -5.84 7.52 -10.89
CA VAL A 271 -7.22 7.89 -11.25
C VAL A 271 -7.27 9.36 -11.65
N VAL A 272 -7.82 9.65 -12.81
CA VAL A 272 -8.01 11.03 -13.26
C VAL A 272 -9.29 11.59 -12.65
N HIS A 273 -9.17 12.68 -11.88
CA HIS A 273 -10.32 13.40 -11.35
C HIS A 273 -10.59 14.63 -12.23
N LEU A 274 -11.53 14.48 -13.17
CA LEU A 274 -11.87 15.52 -14.14
C LEU A 274 -12.81 16.55 -13.51
N GLN A 275 -12.33 17.78 -13.39
CA GLN A 275 -13.10 18.93 -12.96
C GLN A 275 -13.79 19.56 -14.18
N VAL A 276 -15.09 19.33 -14.29
CA VAL A 276 -15.92 19.92 -15.34
C VAL A 276 -16.44 21.26 -14.83
N THR A 277 -16.12 22.35 -15.53
CA THR A 277 -16.61 23.69 -15.22
C THR A 277 -16.84 24.43 -16.52
N PRO A 278 -18.01 25.08 -16.71
CA PRO A 278 -18.27 25.89 -17.89
C PRO A 278 -17.19 26.95 -18.13
N SER A 279 -16.82 27.15 -19.40
CA SER A 279 -15.71 28.04 -19.79
C SER A 279 -15.94 29.50 -19.39
N ASP A 280 -17.17 29.97 -19.42
CA ASP A 280 -17.57 31.31 -18.96
C ASP A 280 -17.33 31.48 -17.46
N GLU A 281 -17.67 30.47 -16.65
CA GLU A 281 -17.40 30.47 -15.22
C GLU A 281 -15.90 30.40 -14.92
N VAL A 282 -15.13 29.63 -15.69
CA VAL A 282 -13.67 29.61 -15.61
C VAL A 282 -13.08 31.00 -15.86
N LEU A 283 -13.47 31.65 -16.97
CA LEU A 283 -12.98 32.99 -17.31
C LEU A 283 -13.37 34.02 -16.26
N ARG A 284 -14.61 33.96 -15.74
CA ARG A 284 -15.09 34.83 -14.65
C ARG A 284 -14.27 34.67 -13.37
N ARG A 285 -13.90 33.43 -13.01
CA ARG A 285 -13.06 33.16 -11.82
C ARG A 285 -11.64 33.65 -12.02
N LEU A 286 -11.07 33.52 -13.22
CA LEU A 286 -9.71 33.98 -13.51
C LEU A 286 -9.61 35.51 -13.53
N SER A 287 -10.62 36.21 -14.05
CA SER A 287 -10.63 37.68 -14.06
C SER A 287 -10.76 38.30 -12.66
N ALA A 288 -11.30 37.57 -11.69
CA ALA A 288 -11.40 37.99 -10.30
C ALA A 288 -10.10 37.78 -9.49
N ARG A 289 -9.05 37.19 -10.08
CA ARG A 289 -7.80 36.90 -9.36
C ARG A 289 -6.99 38.17 -9.09
N THR A 290 -6.35 38.22 -7.93
CA THR A 290 -5.59 39.39 -7.47
C THR A 290 -4.08 39.17 -7.37
N GLY A 291 -3.60 37.92 -7.49
CA GLY A 291 -2.20 37.58 -7.30
C GLY A 291 -1.82 37.38 -5.81
N ALA A 292 -2.78 37.18 -4.91
CA ALA A 292 -2.55 37.13 -3.47
C ALA A 292 -1.82 35.86 -3.00
N GLY A 293 -1.67 34.83 -3.85
CA GLY A 293 -1.04 33.57 -3.48
C GLY A 293 -0.95 32.55 -4.62
N PRO A 294 -0.44 31.34 -4.35
CA PRO A 294 -0.22 30.29 -5.37
C PRO A 294 -1.51 29.84 -6.06
N HIS A 295 -2.67 29.94 -5.40
CA HIS A 295 -3.96 29.59 -6.00
C HIS A 295 -4.69 30.78 -6.65
N ASP A 296 -4.07 31.96 -6.61
CA ASP A 296 -4.59 33.22 -7.09
C ASP A 296 -3.66 33.87 -8.13
N VAL A 297 -2.80 33.06 -8.77
CA VAL A 297 -1.85 33.56 -9.78
C VAL A 297 -2.61 34.16 -10.96
N LEU A 298 -2.18 35.36 -11.37
CA LEU A 298 -2.75 36.09 -12.50
C LEU A 298 -2.51 35.33 -13.81
N VAL A 299 -3.59 35.13 -14.57
CA VAL A 299 -3.58 34.53 -15.91
C VAL A 299 -4.24 35.53 -16.86
N PRO A 300 -3.52 36.06 -17.86
CA PRO A 300 -4.11 36.93 -18.89
C PRO A 300 -5.30 36.27 -19.60
N GLU A 301 -6.31 37.06 -20.00
CA GLU A 301 -7.55 36.52 -20.56
C GLU A 301 -7.33 35.77 -21.89
N ASP A 302 -6.47 36.30 -22.76
CA ASP A 302 -6.05 35.67 -24.02
C ASP A 302 -5.37 34.31 -23.75
N LEU A 303 -4.49 34.26 -22.75
CA LEU A 303 -3.85 33.01 -22.32
C LEU A 303 -4.85 32.03 -21.71
N ALA A 304 -5.81 32.50 -20.92
CA ALA A 304 -6.88 31.66 -20.36
C ALA A 304 -7.75 31.03 -21.46
N ARG A 305 -8.09 31.79 -22.50
CA ARG A 305 -8.81 31.28 -23.68
C ARG A 305 -7.97 30.26 -24.45
N ALA A 306 -6.68 30.50 -24.61
CA ALA A 306 -5.77 29.54 -25.23
C ALA A 306 -5.67 28.23 -24.43
N TYR A 307 -5.61 28.30 -23.09
CA TYR A 307 -5.62 27.12 -22.22
C TYR A 307 -6.92 26.32 -22.32
N LEU A 308 -8.07 26.99 -22.42
CA LEU A 308 -9.35 26.31 -22.62
C LEU A 308 -9.41 25.62 -23.99
N ALA A 309 -8.94 26.28 -25.05
CA ALA A 309 -8.93 25.72 -26.40
C ALA A 309 -7.97 24.53 -26.56
N GLY A 310 -6.82 24.56 -25.86
CA GLY A 310 -5.82 23.49 -25.89
C GLY A 310 -6.07 22.35 -24.90
N PHE A 311 -7.16 22.36 -24.14
CA PHE A 311 -7.43 21.34 -23.14
C PHE A 311 -7.94 20.05 -23.78
N GLU A 312 -7.21 18.95 -23.61
CA GLU A 312 -7.59 17.62 -24.07
C GLU A 312 -8.37 16.90 -22.95
N ILE A 313 -9.69 16.79 -23.13
CA ILE A 313 -10.58 16.08 -22.21
C ILE A 313 -10.14 14.61 -22.11
N PRO A 314 -9.92 14.07 -20.90
CA PRO A 314 -9.56 12.68 -20.72
C PRO A 314 -10.62 11.72 -21.24
N THR A 315 -10.17 10.64 -21.85
CA THR A 315 -11.04 9.61 -22.43
C THR A 315 -10.92 8.27 -21.69
N PRO A 316 -11.93 7.37 -21.74
CA PRO A 316 -11.89 6.10 -20.99
C PRO A 316 -10.73 5.15 -21.34
N ASP A 317 -10.15 5.25 -22.54
CA ASP A 317 -8.96 4.50 -22.97
C ASP A 317 -7.69 4.93 -22.24
N GLU A 318 -7.72 6.05 -21.53
CA GLU A 318 -6.62 6.53 -20.71
C GLU A 318 -6.59 5.87 -19.31
N GLY A 319 -7.62 5.10 -18.94
CA GLY A 319 -7.72 4.44 -17.65
C GLY A 319 -8.80 5.03 -16.75
N PRO A 320 -8.76 4.74 -15.44
CA PRO A 320 -9.86 5.08 -14.53
C PRO A 320 -10.01 6.60 -14.38
N MET A 321 -11.26 7.07 -14.48
CA MET A 321 -11.62 8.49 -14.34
C MET A 321 -12.84 8.65 -13.44
N ALA A 322 -12.87 9.74 -12.68
CA ALA A 322 -14.03 10.23 -11.95
C ALA A 322 -14.32 11.68 -12.33
N VAL A 323 -15.60 12.01 -12.51
CA VAL A 323 -16.04 13.40 -12.69
C VAL A 323 -16.26 14.02 -11.32
N VAL A 324 -15.69 15.20 -11.10
CA VAL A 324 -15.82 15.96 -9.86
C VAL A 324 -16.73 17.15 -10.11
N GLU A 325 -17.89 17.17 -9.47
CA GLU A 325 -18.83 18.29 -9.60
C GLU A 325 -18.39 19.51 -8.78
N PRO A 326 -18.79 20.73 -9.19
CA PRO A 326 -18.35 21.97 -8.54
C PRO A 326 -18.75 22.11 -7.06
N ASP A 327 -19.79 21.41 -6.59
CA ASP A 327 -20.33 21.58 -5.23
C ASP A 327 -20.75 20.24 -4.58
N GLY A 328 -19.96 19.75 -3.62
CA GLY A 328 -20.41 18.81 -2.56
C GLY A 328 -20.85 17.39 -2.93
N GLY A 329 -21.11 17.07 -4.20
CA GLY A 329 -21.43 15.71 -4.65
C GLY A 329 -20.19 14.82 -4.65
N GLY A 330 -20.21 13.72 -3.89
CA GLY A 330 -19.15 12.73 -3.92
C GLY A 330 -18.81 12.27 -5.34
N ALA A 331 -17.54 11.93 -5.58
CA ALA A 331 -17.09 11.44 -6.87
C ALA A 331 -17.97 10.27 -7.35
N THR A 332 -18.71 10.48 -8.44
CA THR A 332 -19.46 9.39 -9.07
C THR A 332 -18.49 8.60 -9.94
N SER A 333 -18.13 7.39 -9.52
CA SER A 333 -17.36 6.46 -10.36
C SER A 333 -18.25 5.97 -11.50
N THR A 334 -17.90 6.28 -12.74
CA THR A 334 -18.44 5.57 -13.89
C THR A 334 -17.76 4.20 -13.95
N GLY A 335 -18.38 3.22 -13.29
CA GLY A 335 -17.97 1.81 -13.40
C GLY A 335 -18.30 1.29 -14.80
N LEU A 336 -17.28 0.76 -15.49
CA LEU A 336 -17.47 -0.07 -16.67
C LEU A 336 -17.89 -1.47 -16.21
N GLY A 337 -19.01 -1.94 -16.77
CA GLY A 337 -19.25 -3.38 -16.91
C GLY A 337 -18.38 -3.98 -18.01
#